data_AF-A0A099TX51-F1
#
_entry.id   AF-A0A099TX51-F1
#
_cell.length_a   1.000
_cell.length_b   1.000
_cell.length_c   1.000
_cell.angle_alpha   90.00
_cell.angle_beta   90.00
_cell.angle_gamma   90.00
#
_symmetry.space_group_name_H-M   'P 1'
#
loop_
_entity.id
_entity.type
_entity.pdbx_description
1 polymer ?
#
loop_
_entity_poly.entity_id
_entity_poly.type
_entity_poly.pdbx_seq_one_letter_code
_entity_poly.pdbx_strand_id
1 'polypeptide(L)'
;MLNNIIKKGFIAGFVSLSMMSFAVADDVRVDVEVEDSQSYSGSNDNMPRNQKSREEGIDVARELTITKAAPYSYYKLPQLPTYQPKPLIEEAKGIAVVNGVPLNCKLLGEAEGIDSSDGRSAPSFELIREGALNDLRNGTMDLVDARDRIVLTPVKEAMTCELRASEDQFEEKDCTQWTQIPSNGKILFYRIHANVYDCGAR
;
A
#
# COMPACT_ATOMS: atom_id res chain seq x y z
N MET A 1 -45.83 27.32 25.19
CA MET A 1 -46.73 26.29 25.78
C MET A 1 -46.97 25.23 24.73
N LEU A 2 -46.75 23.95 25.11
CA LEU A 2 -47.11 22.70 24.41
C LEU A 2 -46.41 22.43 23.05
N ASN A 3 -45.89 21.25 22.72
CA ASN A 3 -45.78 19.99 23.44
C ASN A 3 -44.71 19.08 22.80
N ASN A 4 -44.03 18.33 23.66
CA ASN A 4 -43.23 17.14 23.36
C ASN A 4 -44.01 16.08 22.59
N ILE A 5 -43.38 15.41 21.63
CA ILE A 5 -43.61 13.97 21.38
C ILE A 5 -42.27 13.27 21.16
N ILE A 6 -41.84 12.58 22.22
CA ILE A 6 -40.83 11.54 22.20
C ILE A 6 -41.52 10.26 21.73
N LYS A 7 -41.02 9.62 20.67
CA LYS A 7 -41.32 8.20 20.40
C LYS A 7 -40.05 7.38 20.55
N LYS A 8 -39.99 6.70 21.69
CA LYS A 8 -39.11 5.54 21.94
C LYS A 8 -39.67 4.35 21.16
N GLY A 9 -38.80 3.66 20.44
CA GLY A 9 -39.05 2.34 19.86
C GLY A 9 -37.91 1.40 20.26
N PHE A 10 -38.14 0.63 21.32
CA PHE A 10 -37.40 -0.57 21.69
C PHE A 10 -37.79 -1.71 20.74
N ILE A 11 -36.85 -2.61 20.41
CA ILE A 11 -36.93 -4.07 20.13
C ILE A 11 -35.55 -4.41 19.52
N ALA A 12 -34.56 -4.90 20.28
CA ALA A 12 -34.42 -6.26 20.81
C ALA A 12 -34.55 -7.35 19.74
N GLY A 13 -33.41 -7.75 19.15
CA GLY A 13 -33.32 -8.86 18.20
C GLY A 13 -31.94 -9.52 18.27
N PHE A 14 -31.73 -10.30 19.33
CA PHE A 14 -30.67 -11.30 19.39
C PHE A 14 -30.95 -12.38 18.34
N VAL A 15 -30.06 -12.55 17.36
CA VAL A 15 -29.88 -13.83 16.66
C VAL A 15 -28.39 -14.10 16.55
N SER A 16 -27.92 -14.88 17.52
CA SER A 16 -26.72 -15.71 17.42
C SER A 16 -27.00 -16.83 16.42
N LEU A 17 -26.12 -17.06 15.45
CA LEU A 17 -26.04 -18.34 14.74
C LEU A 17 -24.58 -18.69 14.40
N SER A 18 -24.06 -19.62 15.21
CA SER A 18 -23.07 -20.68 14.96
C SER A 18 -21.82 -20.39 14.13
N MET A 19 -20.68 -20.43 14.83
CA MET A 19 -19.39 -20.88 14.31
C MET A 19 -19.51 -22.32 13.77
N MET A 20 -19.01 -22.57 12.56
CA MET A 20 -18.75 -23.92 12.04
C MET A 20 -17.23 -24.11 12.01
N SER A 21 -16.73 -24.86 12.99
CA SER A 21 -15.38 -25.43 12.99
C SER A 21 -15.38 -26.65 12.09
N PHE A 22 -14.55 -26.66 11.05
CA PHE A 22 -14.23 -27.86 10.30
C PHE A 22 -12.99 -28.50 10.92
N ALA A 23 -13.19 -29.57 11.67
CA ALA A 23 -12.15 -30.54 11.99
C ALA A 23 -12.04 -31.52 10.82
N VAL A 24 -10.86 -31.60 10.21
CA VAL A 24 -10.44 -32.77 9.42
C VAL A 24 -9.11 -33.20 10.02
N ALA A 25 -9.14 -34.34 10.71
CA ALA A 25 -7.96 -35.12 11.04
C ALA A 25 -7.86 -36.20 9.96
N ASP A 26 -6.72 -36.28 9.27
CA ASP A 26 -6.06 -37.56 9.04
C ASP A 26 -4.56 -37.38 8.75
N ASP A 27 -3.84 -38.41 9.16
CA ASP A 27 -2.43 -38.54 9.52
C ASP A 27 -1.48 -38.66 8.31
N VAL A 28 -0.34 -37.95 8.31
CA VAL A 28 0.96 -38.46 7.80
C VAL A 28 2.09 -37.77 8.58
N ARG A 29 2.59 -38.46 9.61
CA ARG A 29 3.90 -38.20 10.22
C ARG A 29 4.98 -38.96 9.44
N VAL A 30 6.10 -38.31 9.16
CA VAL A 30 7.35 -38.97 8.79
C VAL A 30 8.37 -38.63 9.88
N ASP A 31 8.58 -39.61 10.75
CA ASP A 31 9.63 -39.63 11.76
C ASP A 31 10.92 -40.18 11.13
N VAL A 32 12.05 -39.51 11.38
CA VAL A 32 13.39 -40.12 11.28
C VAL A 32 14.12 -39.79 12.58
N GLU A 33 14.06 -40.74 13.52
CA GLU A 33 14.95 -40.84 14.66
C GLU A 33 16.24 -41.55 14.22
N VAL A 34 17.42 -41.13 14.69
CA VAL A 34 18.49 -42.00 15.24
C VAL A 34 19.47 -41.14 16.09
N GLU A 35 19.34 -41.35 17.41
CA GLU A 35 20.36 -41.55 18.47
C GLU A 35 21.58 -40.62 18.69
N ASP A 36 21.66 -40.19 19.96
CA ASP A 36 22.83 -39.67 20.68
C ASP A 36 23.92 -40.73 20.90
N SER A 37 25.22 -40.34 20.90
CA SER A 37 26.13 -40.55 22.06
C SER A 37 27.61 -40.19 21.81
N GLN A 38 28.10 -39.29 22.69
CA GLN A 38 29.34 -39.37 23.50
C GLN A 38 30.75 -39.34 22.87
N SER A 39 31.46 -38.26 23.23
CA SER A 39 32.86 -38.14 23.74
C SER A 39 33.87 -39.27 23.52
N TYR A 40 35.11 -38.94 23.08
CA TYR A 40 36.33 -39.08 23.91
C TYR A 40 37.57 -38.44 23.25
N SER A 41 38.50 -38.07 24.11
CA SER A 41 39.82 -37.44 23.95
C SER A 41 40.84 -38.19 23.09
N GLY A 42 41.85 -37.49 22.58
CA GLY A 42 43.11 -38.11 22.15
C GLY A 42 44.18 -37.11 21.72
N SER A 43 45.24 -36.99 22.54
CA SER A 43 46.41 -36.12 22.35
C SER A 43 47.38 -36.56 21.24
N ASN A 44 48.16 -35.57 20.79
CA ASN A 44 49.56 -35.61 20.30
C ASN A 44 49.87 -36.33 18.97
N ASP A 45 50.45 -35.60 18.00
CA ASP A 45 51.92 -35.59 17.78
C ASP A 45 52.37 -34.76 16.55
N ASN A 46 53.40 -33.94 16.77
CA ASN A 46 54.54 -33.55 15.92
C ASN A 46 54.41 -33.09 14.44
N MET A 47 54.87 -31.83 14.23
CA MET A 47 55.38 -31.07 13.05
C MET A 47 56.28 -31.84 12.03
N PRO A 48 56.86 -31.24 10.94
CA PRO A 48 56.54 -30.03 10.11
C PRO A 48 56.80 -30.16 8.57
N ARG A 49 56.35 -29.19 7.74
CA ARG A 49 57.02 -28.57 6.53
C ARG A 49 55.96 -27.95 5.59
N ASN A 50 55.84 -26.62 5.54
CA ASN A 50 56.47 -25.72 4.56
C ASN A 50 56.04 -25.95 3.09
N GLN A 51 55.11 -25.14 2.57
CA GLN A 51 55.31 -24.19 1.46
C GLN A 51 53.98 -23.49 1.06
N LYS A 52 54.02 -22.15 0.93
CA LYS A 52 53.22 -21.20 0.09
C LYS A 52 51.77 -21.59 -0.29
N SER A 53 50.74 -20.72 -0.25
CA SER A 53 50.58 -19.26 -0.33
C SER A 53 49.10 -18.97 0.04
N ARG A 54 48.74 -18.07 0.98
CA ARG A 54 48.41 -16.64 0.76
C ARG A 54 47.71 -16.45 -0.59
N GLU A 55 46.44 -16.06 -0.74
CA GLU A 55 45.58 -15.09 -0.07
C GLU A 55 44.22 -15.27 -0.77
N GLU A 56 43.08 -15.18 -0.07
CA GLU A 56 41.72 -14.88 -0.58
C GLU A 56 40.71 -15.57 0.35
N GLY A 57 40.13 -14.83 1.27
CA GLY A 57 39.00 -15.34 2.06
C GLY A 57 38.93 -14.86 3.51
N ILE A 58 39.97 -14.20 4.02
CA ILE A 58 39.99 -13.74 5.43
C ILE A 58 39.60 -12.26 5.55
N ASP A 59 39.62 -11.50 4.44
CA ASP A 59 39.35 -10.06 4.49
C ASP A 59 37.86 -9.72 4.59
N VAL A 60 36.95 -10.56 4.09
CA VAL A 60 35.49 -10.28 4.17
C VAL A 60 34.96 -10.46 5.60
N ALA A 61 35.47 -11.43 6.35
CA ALA A 61 35.02 -11.68 7.72
C ALA A 61 35.60 -10.68 8.75
N ARG A 62 36.78 -10.10 8.46
CA ARG A 62 37.34 -8.98 9.26
C ARG A 62 36.66 -7.65 8.97
N GLU A 63 36.12 -7.47 7.77
CA GLU A 63 35.33 -6.28 7.44
C GLU A 63 33.95 -6.30 8.14
N LEU A 64 33.39 -7.48 8.41
CA LEU A 64 32.13 -7.63 9.15
C LEU A 64 32.29 -7.57 10.68
N THR A 65 33.50 -7.74 11.23
CA THR A 65 33.72 -7.71 12.69
C THR A 65 34.21 -6.35 13.22
N ILE A 66 34.65 -5.43 12.36
CA ILE A 66 35.02 -4.06 12.74
C ILE A 66 34.01 -3.04 12.21
N THR A 67 32.71 -3.25 12.43
CA THR A 67 31.72 -2.16 12.38
C THR A 67 30.74 -2.18 13.55
N LYS A 68 30.98 -3.03 14.55
CA LYS A 68 30.18 -3.09 15.79
C LYS A 68 30.71 -2.16 16.91
N ALA A 69 31.72 -1.34 16.64
CA ALA A 69 32.36 -0.48 17.63
C ALA A 69 32.81 0.88 17.07
N ALA A 70 31.97 1.56 16.30
CA ALA A 70 32.16 2.98 16.03
C ALA A 70 31.04 3.76 16.75
N PRO A 71 31.33 4.54 17.81
CA PRO A 71 30.34 5.40 18.48
C PRO A 71 29.86 6.58 17.61
N TYR A 72 30.16 6.58 16.31
CA TYR A 72 29.79 7.61 15.33
C TYR A 72 29.44 7.01 13.95
N SER A 73 28.88 5.79 13.88
CA SER A 73 28.26 5.33 12.64
C SER A 73 26.98 6.16 12.41
N TYR A 74 27.12 7.24 11.63
CA TYR A 74 26.00 8.02 11.13
C TYR A 74 25.20 7.11 10.18
N TYR A 75 24.19 6.44 10.72
CA TYR A 75 23.22 5.69 9.92
C TYR A 75 22.45 6.70 9.08
N LYS A 76 22.86 6.90 7.82
CA LYS A 76 22.06 7.64 6.86
C LYS A 76 20.86 6.76 6.55
N LEU A 77 19.72 7.07 7.16
CA LEU A 77 18.45 6.44 6.83
C LEU A 77 18.27 6.52 5.30
N PRO A 78 17.96 5.40 4.62
CA PRO A 78 17.73 5.42 3.18
C PRO A 78 16.59 6.42 2.89
N GLN A 79 16.85 7.38 2.00
CA GLN A 79 15.83 8.32 1.58
C GLN A 79 14.83 7.57 0.71
N LEU A 80 13.54 7.69 1.05
CA LEU A 80 12.47 7.13 0.22
C LEU A 80 12.52 7.78 -1.18
N PRO A 81 12.22 7.03 -2.25
CA PRO A 81 12.11 7.60 -3.57
C PRO A 81 11.05 8.70 -3.60
N THR A 82 11.31 9.75 -4.38
CA THR A 82 10.34 10.84 -4.55
C THR A 82 9.06 10.32 -5.17
N TYR A 83 7.92 10.72 -4.63
CA TYR A 83 6.63 10.41 -5.23
C TYR A 83 6.50 11.04 -6.62
N GLN A 84 5.98 10.24 -7.56
CA GLN A 84 5.57 10.71 -8.88
C GLN A 84 4.12 10.27 -9.10
N PRO A 85 3.27 11.16 -9.63
CA PRO A 85 1.91 10.82 -9.99
C PRO A 85 1.91 9.73 -11.05
N LYS A 86 0.88 8.87 -11.04
CA LYS A 86 0.65 7.93 -12.13
C LYS A 86 0.64 8.67 -13.48
N PRO A 87 1.35 8.16 -14.50
CA PRO A 87 1.44 8.81 -15.79
C PRO A 87 0.09 8.73 -16.54
N LEU A 88 -0.23 9.79 -17.27
CA LEU A 88 -1.35 9.79 -18.23
C LEU A 88 -0.89 9.16 -19.54
N ILE A 89 -1.62 8.15 -20.03
CA ILE A 89 -1.33 7.55 -21.35
C ILE A 89 -1.78 8.49 -22.47
N GLU A 90 -1.14 8.41 -23.64
CA GLU A 90 -1.38 9.32 -24.76
C GLU A 90 -2.84 9.27 -25.24
N GLU A 91 -3.43 8.08 -25.26
CA GLU A 91 -4.79 7.83 -25.71
C GLU A 91 -5.82 8.48 -24.78
N ALA A 92 -5.53 8.55 -23.48
CA ALA A 92 -6.41 9.10 -22.47
C ALA A 92 -6.38 10.63 -22.37
N LYS A 93 -5.46 11.30 -23.10
CA LYS A 93 -5.36 12.78 -23.11
C LYS A 93 -6.61 13.46 -23.66
N GLY A 94 -7.38 12.78 -24.51
CA GLY A 94 -8.62 13.29 -25.09
C GLY A 94 -9.80 13.31 -24.13
N ILE A 95 -9.72 12.65 -22.98
CA ILE A 95 -10.82 12.55 -22.02
C ILE A 95 -10.91 13.82 -21.19
N ALA A 96 -12.05 14.50 -21.30
CA ALA A 96 -12.32 15.69 -20.51
C ALA A 96 -12.84 15.32 -19.12
N VAL A 97 -12.46 16.12 -18.11
CA VAL A 97 -13.01 16.03 -16.75
C VAL A 97 -13.72 17.34 -16.47
N VAL A 98 -15.00 17.27 -16.08
CA VAL A 98 -15.83 18.45 -15.82
C VAL A 98 -16.49 18.36 -14.45
N ASN A 99 -16.83 19.52 -13.89
CA ASN A 99 -17.60 19.60 -12.66
C ASN A 99 -19.10 19.68 -13.00
N GLY A 100 -19.89 18.78 -12.42
CA GLY A 100 -21.34 18.72 -12.63
C GLY A 100 -21.76 17.89 -13.85
N VAL A 101 -23.07 17.63 -13.94
CA VAL A 101 -23.62 16.73 -14.97
C VAL A 101 -23.62 17.43 -16.33
N PRO A 102 -22.94 16.87 -17.35
CA PRO A 102 -22.92 17.47 -18.68
C PRO A 102 -24.30 17.35 -19.37
N LEU A 103 -24.70 18.40 -20.09
CA LEU A 103 -25.96 18.43 -20.83
C LEU A 103 -25.83 17.68 -22.16
N ASN A 104 -26.92 17.03 -22.59
CA ASN A 104 -27.00 16.30 -23.87
C ASN A 104 -25.97 15.16 -24.01
N CYS A 105 -25.57 14.54 -22.90
CA CYS A 105 -24.69 13.38 -22.91
C CYS A 105 -25.39 12.15 -22.33
N LYS A 106 -25.00 10.96 -22.80
CA LYS A 106 -25.49 9.68 -22.31
C LYS A 106 -24.59 9.16 -21.20
N LEU A 107 -25.14 8.78 -20.05
CA LEU A 107 -24.39 8.07 -19.01
C LEU A 107 -24.02 6.67 -19.51
N LEU A 108 -22.73 6.37 -19.55
CA LEU A 108 -22.20 5.05 -19.91
C LEU A 108 -22.00 4.16 -18.67
N GLY A 109 -21.62 4.76 -17.54
CA GLY A 109 -21.38 4.04 -16.29
C GLY A 109 -20.60 4.85 -15.28
N GLU A 110 -19.91 4.14 -14.39
CA GLU A 110 -19.08 4.69 -13.32
C GLU A 110 -17.65 4.14 -13.47
N ALA A 111 -16.66 4.97 -13.15
CA ALA A 111 -15.25 4.60 -13.14
C ALA A 111 -14.58 5.10 -11.86
N GLU A 112 -13.48 4.45 -11.49
CA GLU A 112 -12.68 4.76 -10.32
C GLU A 112 -11.22 4.93 -10.73
N GLY A 113 -10.57 5.97 -10.19
CA GLY A 113 -9.13 6.14 -10.28
C GLY A 113 -8.52 6.25 -8.89
N ILE A 114 -7.39 5.58 -8.69
CA ILE A 114 -6.68 5.53 -7.42
C ILE A 114 -5.21 5.86 -7.65
N ASP A 115 -4.58 6.60 -6.75
CA ASP A 115 -3.12 6.64 -6.66
C ASP A 115 -2.62 6.46 -5.22
N SER A 116 -1.39 5.97 -5.09
CA SER A 116 -0.74 5.66 -3.82
C SER A 116 0.67 6.23 -3.75
N SER A 117 1.01 6.73 -2.58
CA SER A 117 2.36 7.17 -2.21
C SER A 117 3.09 6.16 -1.32
N ASP A 118 2.58 4.93 -1.21
CA ASP A 118 3.23 3.91 -0.40
C ASP A 118 4.68 3.65 -0.89
N GLY A 119 5.58 3.47 0.07
CA GLY A 119 7.02 3.35 -0.17
C GLY A 119 7.69 4.59 -0.77
N ARG A 120 7.01 5.74 -0.87
CA ARG A 120 7.53 6.99 -1.47
C ARG A 120 7.48 8.15 -0.47
N SER A 121 8.17 9.24 -0.82
CA SER A 121 8.07 10.50 -0.07
C SER A 121 6.62 11.03 -0.06
N ALA A 122 6.23 11.73 1.01
CA ALA A 122 4.88 12.30 1.12
C ALA A 122 4.58 13.27 -0.04
N PRO A 123 3.48 13.07 -0.80
CA PRO A 123 3.08 13.98 -1.86
C PRO A 123 2.30 15.17 -1.31
N SER A 124 2.15 16.22 -2.14
CA SER A 124 1.11 17.23 -1.90
C SER A 124 -0.27 16.68 -2.28
N PHE A 125 -1.33 17.34 -1.80
CA PHE A 125 -2.71 16.99 -2.13
C PHE A 125 -2.95 17.02 -3.65
N GLU A 126 -2.44 18.06 -4.32
CA GLU A 126 -2.64 18.28 -5.75
C GLU A 126 -1.95 17.19 -6.57
N LEU A 127 -0.74 16.81 -6.17
CA LEU A 127 0.07 15.86 -6.93
C LEU A 127 -0.52 14.45 -6.86
N ILE A 128 -0.98 14.01 -5.69
CA ILE A 128 -1.63 12.70 -5.57
C ILE A 128 -3.01 12.66 -6.21
N ARG A 129 -3.75 13.77 -6.14
CA ARG A 129 -5.02 13.93 -6.86
C ARG A 129 -4.83 13.88 -8.37
N GLU A 130 -3.77 14.50 -8.91
CA GLU A 130 -3.42 14.42 -10.32
C GLU A 130 -3.15 12.97 -10.75
N GLY A 131 -2.38 12.22 -9.96
CA GLY A 131 -2.14 10.80 -10.22
C GLY A 131 -3.42 9.97 -10.24
N ALA A 132 -4.34 10.21 -9.30
CA ALA A 132 -5.63 9.53 -9.28
C ALA A 132 -6.54 9.93 -10.46
N LEU A 133 -6.49 11.20 -10.90
CA LEU A 133 -7.19 11.65 -12.10
C LEU A 133 -6.61 11.01 -13.38
N ASN A 134 -5.30 10.85 -13.45
CA ASN A 134 -4.64 10.18 -14.58
C ASN A 134 -5.05 8.70 -14.62
N ASP A 135 -5.04 8.02 -13.47
CA ASP A 135 -5.51 6.64 -13.34
C ASP A 135 -6.97 6.50 -13.77
N LEU A 136 -7.84 7.42 -13.34
CA LEU A 136 -9.25 7.45 -13.73
C LEU A 136 -9.41 7.56 -15.26
N ARG A 137 -8.67 8.46 -15.90
CA ARG A 137 -8.69 8.63 -17.36
C ARG A 137 -8.16 7.39 -18.07
N ASN A 138 -7.05 6.84 -17.59
CA ASN A 138 -6.46 5.63 -18.16
C ASN A 138 -7.44 4.45 -18.08
N GLY A 139 -8.06 4.21 -16.92
CA GLY A 139 -9.03 3.13 -16.73
C GLY A 139 -10.34 3.31 -17.49
N THR A 140 -10.69 4.56 -17.84
CA THR A 140 -11.86 4.83 -18.68
C THR A 140 -11.64 4.41 -20.13
N MET A 141 -10.39 4.33 -20.61
CA MET A 141 -10.09 3.94 -22.00
C MET A 141 -10.63 2.55 -22.36
N ASP A 142 -10.76 1.65 -21.39
CA ASP A 142 -11.31 0.30 -21.59
C ASP A 142 -12.82 0.29 -21.86
N LEU A 143 -13.51 1.40 -21.56
CA LEU A 143 -14.97 1.52 -21.66
C LEU A 143 -15.43 2.24 -22.93
N VAL A 144 -14.52 2.75 -23.74
CA VAL A 144 -14.82 3.79 -24.73
C VAL A 144 -14.23 3.46 -26.09
N ASP A 145 -15.02 3.68 -27.14
CA ASP A 145 -14.56 3.51 -28.50
C ASP A 145 -13.81 4.77 -28.97
N ALA A 146 -12.91 4.62 -29.95
CA ALA A 146 -12.08 5.71 -30.47
C ALA A 146 -12.88 6.90 -31.07
N ARG A 147 -14.20 6.76 -31.25
CA ARG A 147 -15.09 7.80 -31.80
C ARG A 147 -15.88 8.55 -30.72
N ASP A 148 -15.89 8.06 -29.49
CA ASP A 148 -16.72 8.60 -28.44
C ASP A 148 -16.12 9.90 -27.89
N ARG A 149 -16.99 10.82 -27.46
CA ARG A 149 -16.55 12.06 -26.81
C ARG A 149 -16.78 11.94 -25.32
N ILE A 150 -15.79 11.38 -24.67
CA ILE A 150 -15.91 10.97 -23.28
C ILE A 150 -15.67 12.14 -22.34
N VAL A 151 -16.59 12.28 -21.41
CA VAL A 151 -16.56 13.27 -20.34
C VAL A 151 -16.72 12.56 -19.01
N LEU A 152 -15.77 12.79 -18.12
CA LEU A 152 -15.79 12.30 -16.75
C LEU A 152 -16.29 13.38 -15.80
N THR A 153 -17.18 13.01 -14.90
CA THR A 153 -17.66 13.90 -13.82
C THR A 153 -17.32 13.27 -12.48
N PRO A 154 -16.33 13.80 -11.73
CA PRO A 154 -16.06 13.35 -10.37
C PRO A 154 -17.30 13.51 -9.49
N VAL A 155 -17.71 12.43 -8.83
CA VAL A 155 -18.86 12.40 -7.91
C VAL A 155 -18.44 12.29 -6.45
N LYS A 156 -17.28 11.68 -6.20
CA LYS A 156 -16.73 11.50 -4.86
C LYS A 156 -15.22 11.45 -4.92
N GLU A 157 -14.58 12.23 -4.06
CA GLU A 157 -13.15 12.15 -3.81
C GLU A 157 -12.95 11.69 -2.36
N ALA A 158 -11.98 10.81 -2.15
CA ALA A 158 -11.62 10.29 -0.83
C ALA A 158 -10.10 10.21 -0.70
N MET A 159 -9.60 10.61 0.47
CA MET A 159 -8.19 10.63 0.77
C MET A 159 -7.94 9.88 2.08
N THR A 160 -7.02 8.91 2.02
CA THR A 160 -6.57 8.15 3.19
C THR A 160 -5.16 8.58 3.55
N CYS A 161 -4.95 8.90 4.82
CA CYS A 161 -3.65 9.26 5.36
C CYS A 161 -3.17 8.21 6.34
N GLU A 162 -1.87 8.00 6.36
CA GLU A 162 -1.18 7.20 7.37
C GLU A 162 -0.65 8.13 8.45
N LEU A 163 -0.99 7.87 9.71
CA LEU A 163 -0.52 8.60 10.88
C LEU A 163 0.29 7.70 11.78
N ARG A 164 1.44 8.18 12.25
CA ARG A 164 2.21 7.50 13.29
C ARG A 164 1.55 7.72 14.65
N ALA A 165 1.04 6.64 15.26
CA ALA A 165 0.42 6.65 16.58
C ALA A 165 1.45 6.42 17.70
N SER A 166 2.39 5.49 17.48
CA SER A 166 3.54 5.22 18.37
C SER A 166 4.77 4.85 17.53
N GLU A 167 5.91 4.50 18.16
CA GLU A 167 7.17 4.31 17.42
C GLU A 167 7.06 3.32 16.25
N ASP A 168 6.26 2.27 16.36
CA ASP A 168 6.08 1.24 15.32
C ASP A 168 4.62 1.00 14.90
N GLN A 169 3.70 1.90 15.28
CA GLN A 169 2.29 1.76 14.90
C GLN A 169 1.85 2.90 14.00
N PHE A 170 1.28 2.50 12.87
CA PHE A 170 0.67 3.39 11.89
C PHE A 170 -0.83 3.13 11.84
N GLU A 171 -1.60 4.20 11.84
CA GLU A 171 -3.06 4.17 11.70
C GLU A 171 -3.46 4.85 10.40
N GLU A 172 -4.27 4.16 9.60
CA GLU A 172 -4.93 4.77 8.45
C GLU A 172 -6.18 5.54 8.90
N LYS A 173 -6.32 6.78 8.45
CA LYS A 173 -7.50 7.61 8.70
C LYS A 173 -7.98 8.30 7.43
N ASP A 174 -9.29 8.49 7.34
CA ASP A 174 -9.89 9.38 6.35
C ASP A 174 -9.49 10.82 6.67
N CYS A 175 -8.77 11.43 5.74
CA CYS A 175 -8.29 12.80 5.81
C CYS A 175 -8.86 13.68 4.68
N THR A 176 -9.91 13.22 4.00
CA THR A 176 -10.53 13.92 2.85
C THR A 176 -10.91 15.38 3.15
N GLN A 177 -11.33 15.66 4.38
CA GLN A 177 -11.77 16.99 4.81
C GLN A 177 -10.66 17.81 5.48
N TRP A 178 -9.42 17.31 5.53
CA TRP A 178 -8.33 18.00 6.20
C TRP A 178 -7.70 19.04 5.28
N THR A 179 -7.46 20.23 5.81
CA THR A 179 -6.76 21.30 5.09
C THR A 179 -5.24 21.10 5.11
N GLN A 180 -4.73 20.35 6.08
CA GLN A 180 -3.31 20.07 6.25
C GLN A 180 -3.12 18.71 6.93
N ILE A 181 -2.12 17.96 6.48
CA ILE A 181 -1.74 16.71 7.12
C ILE A 181 -0.85 17.01 8.35
N PRO A 182 -1.16 16.43 9.52
CA PRO A 182 -0.30 16.52 10.69
C PRO A 182 1.14 16.12 10.39
N SER A 183 2.11 16.69 11.13
CA SER A 183 3.54 16.42 10.91
C SER A 183 3.96 14.97 11.13
N ASN A 184 3.15 14.20 11.87
CA ASN A 184 3.36 12.77 12.10
C ASN A 184 2.62 11.88 11.08
N GLY A 185 2.14 12.44 9.96
CA GLY A 185 1.44 11.69 8.93
C GLY A 185 1.82 12.07 7.51
N LYS A 186 1.34 11.26 6.57
CA LYS A 186 1.43 11.48 5.14
C LYS A 186 0.14 11.04 4.45
N ILE A 187 -0.17 11.62 3.29
CA ILE A 187 -1.19 11.07 2.42
C ILE A 187 -0.69 9.72 1.91
N LEU A 188 -1.52 8.67 1.99
CA LEU A 188 -1.19 7.31 1.56
C LEU A 188 -1.93 6.92 0.27
N PHE A 189 -3.23 7.23 0.19
CA PHE A 189 -4.06 6.95 -0.97
C PHE A 189 -4.96 8.13 -1.33
N TYR A 190 -5.21 8.30 -2.62
CA TYR A 190 -6.23 9.19 -3.14
C TYR A 190 -7.12 8.44 -4.13
N ARG A 191 -8.43 8.60 -3.99
CA ARG A 191 -9.43 7.87 -4.76
C ARG A 191 -10.47 8.83 -5.30
N ILE A 192 -10.78 8.70 -6.59
CA ILE A 192 -11.78 9.50 -7.29
C ILE A 192 -12.76 8.55 -7.95
N HIS A 193 -14.04 8.67 -7.59
CA HIS A 193 -15.15 8.06 -8.32
C HIS A 193 -15.73 9.09 -9.27
N ALA A 194 -15.99 8.68 -10.50
CA ALA A 194 -16.60 9.54 -11.51
C ALA A 194 -17.64 8.80 -12.33
N ASN A 195 -18.63 9.56 -12.80
CA ASN A 195 -19.55 9.10 -13.84
C ASN A 195 -18.91 9.32 -15.21
N VAL A 196 -19.10 8.35 -16.10
CA VAL A 196 -18.60 8.37 -17.48
C VAL A 196 -19.76 8.72 -18.41
N TYR A 197 -19.59 9.77 -19.22
CA TYR A 197 -20.58 10.20 -20.19
C TYR A 197 -20.03 10.16 -21.61
N ASP A 198 -20.87 9.77 -22.56
CA ASP A 198 -20.64 9.99 -23.99
C ASP A 198 -21.42 11.22 -24.47
N CYS A 199 -20.68 12.23 -24.93
CA CYS A 199 -21.19 13.47 -25.50
C CYS A 199 -21.00 13.52 -27.03
N GLY A 200 -20.77 12.38 -27.66
CA GLY A 200 -20.51 12.20 -29.09
C GLY A 200 -21.76 12.15 -29.95
N ALA A 201 -22.96 12.15 -29.34
CA ALA A 201 -24.22 12.10 -30.04
C ALA A 201 -24.38 13.31 -30.99
N ARG A 202 -24.40 13.00 -32.29
CA ARG A 202 -24.95 13.84 -33.35
C ARG A 202 -26.31 13.28 -33.76
#